data_AF-A0A923A5R6-F1
#
_entry.id   AF-A0A923A5R6-F1
#
_cell.length_a   1.000
_cell.length_b   1.000
_cell.length_c   1.000
_cell.angle_alpha   90.00
_cell.angle_beta   90.00
_cell.angle_gamma   90.00
#
_symmetry.space_group_name_H-M   'P 1'
#
loop_
_entity.id
_entity.type
_entity.pdbx_description
1 polymer ?
#
loop_
_entity_poly.entity_id
_entity_poly.type
_entity_poly.pdbx_seq_one_letter_code
_entity_poly.pdbx_strand_id
1 'polypeptide(L)'
;MIEPIVLWILAILLAPFFSAVILKVKAFFGGKKGPPILINYYTLIKLFQKGSVYSTSTTVIFKLGPVVSMGTAVVALMFLPIAGRLPIFTFNGDVIFVLYLLGLGRFFTIAAAMDTASPFEGMGAAREAYFPIICEATMFMILILFVKITGNLSLSGYFAGPQSLYIWKAAGPQMFFIIIALFIV
;
A
#
# COMPACT_ATOMS: atom_id res chain seq x y z
N MET A 1 -13.43 -20.21 1.44
CA MET A 1 -13.55 -18.89 2.10
C MET A 1 -12.65 -18.72 3.33
N ILE A 2 -12.30 -19.78 4.07
CA ILE A 2 -11.41 -19.66 5.24
C ILE A 2 -9.97 -19.29 4.83
N GLU A 3 -9.47 -19.89 3.76
CA GLU A 3 -8.07 -19.68 3.33
C GLU A 3 -7.70 -18.22 3.00
N PRO A 4 -8.48 -17.45 2.21
CA PRO A 4 -8.15 -16.05 1.93
C PRO A 4 -8.19 -15.17 3.19
N ILE A 5 -9.10 -15.47 4.13
CA ILE A 5 -9.20 -14.75 5.41
C ILE A 5 -7.95 -15.00 6.25
N VAL A 6 -7.49 -16.26 6.34
CA VAL A 6 -6.26 -16.60 7.05
C VAL A 6 -5.05 -15.89 6.45
N LEU A 7 -4.92 -15.88 5.11
CA LEU A 7 -3.83 -15.18 4.42
C LEU A 7 -3.88 -13.67 4.66
N TRP A 8 -5.07 -13.08 4.68
CA TRP A 8 -5.25 -11.66 4.95
C TRP A 8 -4.85 -11.28 6.38
N ILE A 9 -5.25 -12.08 7.38
CA ILE A 9 -4.82 -11.89 8.78
C ILE A 9 -3.30 -12.03 8.88
N LEU A 10 -2.72 -13.05 8.25
CA LEU A 10 -1.26 -13.24 8.21
C LEU A 10 -0.54 -12.06 7.56
N ALA A 11 -1.08 -11.50 6.47
CA ALA A 11 -0.50 -10.35 5.80
C ALA A 11 -0.45 -9.11 6.72
N ILE A 12 -1.54 -8.85 7.46
CA ILE A 12 -1.58 -7.76 8.44
C ILE A 12 -0.56 -7.99 9.57
N LEU A 13 -0.49 -9.23 10.08
CA LEU A 13 0.46 -9.58 11.13
C LEU A 13 1.91 -9.47 10.66
N LEU A 14 2.22 -9.78 9.41
CA LEU A 14 3.57 -9.71 8.84
C LEU A 14 3.97 -8.32 8.35
N ALA A 15 3.03 -7.38 8.16
CA ALA A 15 3.34 -6.04 7.66
C ALA A 15 4.41 -5.30 8.51
N PRO A 16 4.33 -5.27 9.87
CA PRO A 16 5.38 -4.64 10.69
C PRO A 16 6.74 -5.33 10.60
N PHE A 17 6.74 -6.66 10.39
CA PHE A 17 7.96 -7.45 10.20
C PHE A 17 8.71 -7.03 8.94
N PHE A 18 8.02 -6.93 7.79
CA PHE A 18 8.64 -6.49 6.54
C PHE A 18 9.23 -5.07 6.66
N SER A 19 8.52 -4.16 7.33
CA SER A 19 9.04 -2.82 7.62
C SER A 19 10.33 -2.86 8.45
N ALA A 20 10.44 -3.76 9.43
CA ALA A 20 11.65 -3.91 10.24
C ALA A 20 12.81 -4.55 9.44
N VAL A 21 12.50 -5.48 8.53
CA VAL A 21 13.49 -6.05 7.59
C VAL A 21 14.08 -4.96 6.71
N ILE A 22 13.25 -4.06 6.16
CA ILE A 22 13.72 -2.92 5.35
C ILE A 22 14.70 -2.06 6.15
N LEU A 23 14.39 -1.73 7.41
CA LEU A 23 15.30 -0.96 8.27
C LEU A 23 16.62 -1.69 8.51
N LYS A 24 16.58 -3.01 8.69
CA LYS A 24 17.77 -3.83 8.91
C LYS A 24 18.66 -3.90 7.66
N VAL A 25 18.06 -4.05 6.48
CA VAL A 25 18.77 -4.02 5.19
C VAL A 25 19.40 -2.64 4.96
N LYS A 26 18.65 -1.55 5.18
CA LYS A 26 19.19 -0.19 5.08
C LYS A 26 20.36 0.04 6.02
N ALA A 27 20.29 -0.44 7.26
CA ALA A 27 21.38 -0.33 8.21
C ALA A 27 22.62 -1.11 7.78
N PHE A 28 22.45 -2.33 7.25
CA PHE A 28 23.53 -3.14 6.72
C PHE A 28 24.29 -2.43 5.59
N PHE A 29 23.60 -1.91 4.58
CA PHE A 29 24.22 -1.12 3.50
C PHE A 29 24.84 0.18 4.00
N GLY A 30 24.29 0.76 5.08
CA GLY A 30 24.86 1.93 5.75
C GLY A 30 26.04 1.63 6.69
N GLY A 31 26.52 0.37 6.77
CA GLY A 31 27.61 -0.02 7.66
C GLY A 31 27.28 0.04 9.16
N LYS A 32 26.00 0.09 9.52
CA LYS A 32 25.51 0.20 10.91
C LYS A 32 24.83 -1.09 11.34
N LYS A 33 24.88 -1.40 12.65
CA LYS A 33 24.07 -2.48 13.22
C LYS A 33 22.61 -2.02 13.28
N GLY A 34 21.76 -2.66 12.47
CA GLY A 34 20.33 -2.35 12.42
C GLY A 34 19.55 -2.75 13.67
N PRO A 35 18.32 -2.24 13.83
CA PRO A 35 17.45 -2.59 14.95
C PRO A 35 17.03 -4.08 14.91
N PRO A 36 16.56 -4.65 16.04
CA PRO A 36 16.05 -6.02 16.05
C PRO A 36 14.82 -6.16 15.15
N ILE A 37 14.63 -7.35 14.57
CA ILE A 37 13.59 -7.60 13.56
C ILE A 37 12.16 -7.38 14.13
N LEU A 38 11.99 -7.55 15.44
CA LEU A 38 10.70 -7.37 16.10
C LEU A 38 10.48 -5.94 16.65
N ILE A 39 11.36 -4.98 16.32
CA ILE A 39 11.30 -3.62 16.88
C ILE A 39 9.95 -2.92 16.65
N ASN A 40 9.36 -3.11 15.48
CA ASN A 40 8.10 -2.46 15.13
C ASN A 40 6.93 -3.01 15.95
N TYR A 41 6.95 -4.29 16.34
CA TYR A 41 5.92 -4.87 17.22
C TYR A 41 6.00 -4.28 18.62
N TYR A 42 7.21 -4.23 19.20
CA TYR A 42 7.40 -3.60 20.52
C TYR A 42 7.02 -2.12 20.49
N THR A 43 7.31 -1.43 19.39
CA THR A 43 6.95 -0.02 19.21
C THR A 43 5.44 0.15 19.13
N LEU A 44 4.73 -0.68 18.36
CA LEU A 44 3.26 -0.65 18.30
C LEU A 44 2.65 -0.88 19.68
N ILE A 45 3.08 -1.93 20.40
CA ILE A 45 2.61 -2.22 21.76
C ILE A 45 2.84 -1.01 22.67
N LYS A 46 4.03 -0.42 22.63
CA LYS A 46 4.37 0.79 23.41
C LYS A 46 3.50 1.99 23.02
N LEU A 47 3.18 2.17 21.74
CA LEU A 47 2.34 3.28 21.27
C LEU A 47 0.88 3.09 21.68
N PHE A 48 0.36 1.86 21.67
CA PHE A 48 -0.99 1.57 22.17
C PHE A 48 -1.15 1.80 23.68
N GLN A 49 -0.05 1.72 24.44
CA GLN A 49 -0.04 2.04 25.87
C GLN A 49 0.05 3.55 26.16
N LYS A 50 0.31 4.38 25.15
CA LYS A 50 0.39 5.83 25.31
C LYS A 50 -0.97 6.48 25.04
N GLY A 51 -1.27 7.52 25.79
CA GLY A 51 -2.41 8.39 25.52
C GLY A 51 -2.18 9.30 24.32
N SER A 52 -3.27 9.66 23.63
CA SER A 52 -3.27 10.59 22.51
C SER A 52 -3.42 12.03 23.02
N VAL A 53 -2.52 12.93 22.61
CA VAL A 53 -2.64 14.38 22.87
C VAL A 53 -3.04 15.05 21.57
N TYR A 54 -4.12 15.84 21.59
CA TYR A 54 -4.64 16.57 20.44
C TYR A 54 -4.51 18.07 20.68
N SER A 55 -4.17 18.82 19.62
CA SER A 55 -4.13 20.28 19.68
C SER A 55 -5.54 20.86 19.73
N THR A 56 -5.70 22.04 20.32
CA THR A 56 -6.95 22.80 20.31
C THR A 56 -7.28 23.37 18.93
N SER A 57 -6.30 23.47 18.05
CA SER A 57 -6.45 24.03 16.70
C SER A 57 -6.82 22.99 15.63
N THR A 58 -6.78 21.69 15.96
CA THR A 58 -7.10 20.61 15.01
C THR A 58 -8.58 20.27 15.01
N THR A 59 -9.14 19.97 13.84
CA THR A 59 -10.52 19.55 13.66
C THR A 59 -10.66 18.03 13.69
N VAL A 60 -11.86 17.52 13.39
CA VAL A 60 -12.13 16.09 13.26
C VAL A 60 -11.32 15.45 12.13
N ILE A 61 -10.90 16.24 11.13
CA ILE A 61 -10.12 15.78 9.98
C ILE A 61 -8.77 15.20 10.43
N PHE A 62 -8.11 15.84 11.41
CA PHE A 62 -6.88 15.31 12.00
C PHE A 62 -7.04 13.89 12.56
N LYS A 63 -8.18 13.59 13.21
CA LYS A 63 -8.47 12.24 13.74
C LYS A 63 -8.83 11.26 12.64
N LEU A 64 -9.53 11.71 11.61
CA LEU A 64 -9.93 10.87 10.48
C LEU A 64 -8.74 10.45 9.61
N GLY A 65 -7.72 11.30 9.45
CA GLY A 65 -6.55 11.01 8.61
C GLY A 65 -5.92 9.62 8.84
N PRO A 66 -5.42 9.32 10.06
CA PRO A 66 -4.84 8.03 10.38
C PRO A 66 -5.84 6.86 10.31
N VAL A 67 -7.10 7.09 10.69
CA VAL A 67 -8.14 6.04 10.70
C VAL A 67 -8.53 5.64 9.28
N VAL A 68 -8.76 6.61 8.40
CA VAL A 68 -9.14 6.37 7.01
C VAL A 68 -7.96 5.79 6.22
N SER A 69 -6.75 6.30 6.41
CA SER A 69 -5.56 5.74 5.74
C SER A 69 -5.29 4.29 6.16
N MET A 70 -5.42 3.95 7.45
CA MET A 70 -5.34 2.57 7.90
C MET A 70 -6.48 1.72 7.31
N GLY A 71 -7.72 2.22 7.33
CA GLY A 71 -8.89 1.52 6.81
C GLY A 71 -8.78 1.22 5.31
N THR A 72 -8.37 2.20 4.51
CA THR A 72 -8.18 2.04 3.07
C THR A 72 -7.11 0.99 2.74
N ALA A 73 -5.98 0.97 3.45
CA ALA A 73 -4.94 -0.05 3.27
C ALA A 73 -5.45 -1.46 3.64
N VAL A 74 -6.20 -1.58 4.74
CA VAL A 74 -6.77 -2.84 5.21
C VAL A 74 -7.82 -3.39 4.23
N VAL A 75 -8.67 -2.53 3.69
CA VAL A 75 -9.66 -2.89 2.66
C VAL A 75 -8.98 -3.22 1.33
N ALA A 76 -7.98 -2.46 0.90
CA ALA A 76 -7.22 -2.75 -0.31
C ALA A 76 -6.58 -4.15 -0.28
N LEU A 77 -6.07 -4.58 0.88
CA LEU A 77 -5.53 -5.92 1.07
C LEU A 77 -6.56 -7.03 0.86
N MET A 78 -7.87 -6.78 1.03
CA MET A 78 -8.91 -7.79 0.82
C MET A 78 -9.10 -8.17 -0.66
N PHE A 79 -8.72 -7.28 -1.58
CA PHE A 79 -8.81 -7.47 -3.02
C PHE A 79 -7.54 -8.08 -3.63
N LEU A 80 -6.44 -8.11 -2.89
CA LEU A 80 -5.16 -8.58 -3.39
C LEU A 80 -5.10 -10.12 -3.34
N PRO A 81 -4.86 -10.81 -4.47
CA PRO A 81 -4.67 -12.25 -4.48
C PRO A 81 -3.30 -12.62 -3.89
N ILE A 82 -3.31 -13.25 -2.71
CA ILE A 82 -2.09 -13.66 -2.00
C ILE A 82 -1.77 -15.12 -2.31
N ALA A 83 -0.50 -15.43 -2.60
CA ALA A 83 -0.01 -16.78 -2.88
C ALA A 83 -0.78 -17.50 -4.02
N GLY A 84 -1.24 -16.75 -5.03
CA GLY A 84 -1.99 -17.28 -6.17
C GLY A 84 -3.41 -17.76 -5.82
N ARG A 85 -3.88 -17.53 -4.59
CA ARG A 85 -5.25 -17.84 -4.16
C ARG A 85 -6.20 -16.69 -4.48
N LEU A 86 -7.49 -17.01 -4.58
CA LEU A 86 -8.54 -16.03 -4.79
C LEU A 86 -8.59 -15.05 -3.60
N PRO A 87 -8.81 -13.75 -3.85
CA PRO A 87 -8.97 -12.74 -2.80
C PRO A 87 -10.31 -12.91 -2.06
N ILE A 88 -10.51 -12.14 -0.98
CA ILE A 88 -11.75 -12.17 -0.18
C ILE A 88 -12.91 -11.58 -1.00
N PHE A 89 -12.65 -10.46 -1.68
CA PHE A 89 -13.61 -9.80 -2.56
C PHE A 89 -13.01 -9.66 -3.96
N THR A 90 -13.84 -9.82 -4.98
CA THR A 90 -13.47 -9.54 -6.37
C THR A 90 -14.71 -9.13 -7.16
N PHE A 91 -14.55 -8.17 -8.05
CA PHE A 91 -15.58 -7.73 -8.98
C PHE A 91 -14.92 -7.14 -10.23
N ASN A 92 -15.72 -6.92 -11.29
CA ASN A 92 -15.20 -6.36 -12.53
C ASN A 92 -14.85 -4.87 -12.34
N GLY A 93 -13.57 -4.51 -12.46
CA GLY A 93 -13.07 -3.17 -12.17
C GLY A 93 -12.49 -2.98 -10.77
N ASP A 94 -12.28 -4.05 -10.00
CA ASP A 94 -11.71 -3.98 -8.65
C ASP A 94 -10.31 -3.33 -8.61
N VAL A 95 -9.55 -3.43 -9.71
CA VAL A 95 -8.23 -2.81 -9.87
C VAL A 95 -8.30 -1.29 -9.75
N ILE A 96 -9.25 -0.66 -10.46
CA ILE A 96 -9.44 0.79 -10.46
C ILE A 96 -9.91 1.24 -9.08
N PHE A 97 -10.84 0.48 -8.50
CA PHE A 97 -11.32 0.73 -7.14
C PHE A 97 -10.18 0.72 -6.12
N VAL A 98 -9.28 -0.27 -6.15
CA VAL A 98 -8.15 -0.36 -5.23
C VAL A 98 -7.20 0.82 -5.39
N LEU A 99 -6.89 1.26 -6.61
CA LEU A 99 -6.03 2.43 -6.84
C LEU A 99 -6.62 3.70 -6.22
N TYR A 100 -7.90 3.99 -6.49
CA TYR A 100 -8.56 5.17 -5.92
C TYR A 100 -8.81 5.05 -4.42
N LEU A 101 -8.98 3.84 -3.89
CA LEU A 101 -9.08 3.61 -2.45
C LEU A 101 -7.78 3.97 -1.73
N LEU A 102 -6.62 3.59 -2.29
CA LEU A 102 -5.31 4.00 -1.77
C LEU A 102 -5.09 5.51 -1.95
N GLY A 103 -5.55 6.09 -3.06
CA GLY A 103 -5.57 7.53 -3.29
C GLY A 103 -6.40 8.29 -2.23
N LEU A 104 -7.56 7.75 -1.85
CA LEU A 104 -8.40 8.29 -0.78
C LEU A 104 -7.67 8.25 0.58
N GLY A 105 -6.95 7.16 0.87
CA GLY A 105 -6.10 7.07 2.04
C GLY A 105 -5.07 8.20 2.08
N ARG A 106 -4.36 8.43 0.97
CA ARG A 106 -3.39 9.53 0.83
C ARG A 106 -4.04 10.91 0.97
N PHE A 107 -5.20 11.13 0.35
CA PHE A 107 -5.94 12.38 0.47
C PHE A 107 -6.21 12.74 1.94
N PHE A 108 -6.71 11.78 2.73
CA PHE A 108 -6.96 12.00 4.15
C PHE A 108 -5.69 12.19 4.99
N THR A 109 -4.56 11.57 4.61
CA THR A 109 -3.27 11.88 5.27
C THR A 109 -2.80 13.30 5.00
N ILE A 110 -2.95 13.78 3.76
CA ILE A 110 -2.57 15.14 3.35
C ILE A 110 -3.50 16.16 4.03
N ALA A 111 -4.80 15.90 4.04
CA ALA A 111 -5.78 16.76 4.72
C ALA A 111 -5.53 16.86 6.22
N ALA A 112 -5.21 15.74 6.88
CA ALA A 112 -4.88 15.73 8.31
C ALA A 112 -3.58 16.47 8.63
N ALA A 113 -2.57 16.40 7.76
CA ALA A 113 -1.35 17.21 7.91
C ALA A 113 -1.68 18.71 7.82
N MET A 114 -2.46 19.15 6.84
CA MET A 114 -2.85 20.55 6.67
C MET A 114 -3.69 21.11 7.83
N ASP A 115 -4.50 20.27 8.48
CA ASP A 115 -5.37 20.63 9.61
C ASP A 115 -4.60 21.03 10.89
N THR A 116 -3.31 20.71 10.98
CA THR A 116 -2.45 21.06 12.13
C THR A 116 -2.04 22.54 12.18
N ALA A 117 -2.38 23.33 11.15
CA ALA A 117 -2.11 24.77 11.05
C ALA A 117 -0.62 25.14 11.24
N SER A 118 0.30 24.26 10.83
CA SER A 118 1.76 24.48 10.88
C SER A 118 2.35 24.69 9.48
N PRO A 119 3.25 25.68 9.27
CA PRO A 119 3.93 25.89 7.99
C PRO A 119 4.75 24.68 7.51
N PHE A 120 5.29 23.87 8.43
CA PHE A 120 6.06 22.68 8.09
C PHE A 120 5.19 21.54 7.58
N GLU A 121 4.02 21.38 8.17
CA GLU A 121 3.04 20.35 7.80
C GLU A 121 2.44 20.66 6.43
N GLY A 122 2.20 21.95 6.12
CA GLY A 122 1.81 22.40 4.78
C GLY A 122 2.88 22.15 3.71
N MET A 123 4.16 22.38 4.02
CA MET A 123 5.27 22.06 3.10
C MET A 123 5.41 20.55 2.86
N GLY A 124 5.22 19.72 3.89
CA GLY A 124 5.20 18.26 3.78
C GLY A 124 4.03 17.76 2.92
N ALA A 125 2.83 18.25 3.21
CA ALA A 125 1.60 17.96 2.47
C ALA A 125 1.74 18.26 0.96
N ALA A 126 2.33 19.39 0.60
CA ALA A 126 2.57 19.75 -0.81
C ALA A 126 3.50 18.76 -1.53
N ARG A 127 4.54 18.26 -0.85
CA ARG A 127 5.46 17.25 -1.42
C ARG A 127 4.77 15.90 -1.57
N GLU A 128 4.02 15.46 -0.55
CA GLU A 128 3.28 14.21 -0.58
C GLU A 128 2.16 14.20 -1.65
N ALA A 129 1.59 15.36 -1.98
CA ALA A 129 0.61 15.49 -3.07
C ALA A 129 1.25 15.40 -4.47
N TYR A 130 2.46 15.92 -4.64
CA TYR A 130 3.10 16.05 -5.96
C TYR A 130 3.53 14.71 -6.56
N PHE A 131 4.14 13.84 -5.77
CA PHE A 131 4.62 12.52 -6.24
C PHE A 131 3.51 11.63 -6.84
N PRO A 132 2.37 11.38 -6.16
CA PRO A 132 1.32 10.53 -6.72
C PRO A 132 0.75 11.01 -8.05
N ILE A 133 0.68 12.33 -8.29
CA ILE A 133 0.19 12.88 -9.57
C ILE A 133 1.07 12.40 -10.74
N ILE A 134 2.38 12.36 -10.56
CA ILE A 134 3.32 11.84 -11.58
C ILE A 134 3.19 10.32 -11.72
N CYS A 135 2.99 9.63 -10.60
CA CYS A 135 2.91 8.18 -10.53
C CYS A 135 1.64 7.61 -11.19
N GLU A 136 0.53 8.36 -11.13
CA GLU A 136 -0.79 7.93 -11.60
C GLU A 136 -0.79 7.57 -13.10
N ALA A 137 -0.16 8.39 -13.94
CA ALA A 137 -0.02 8.11 -15.36
C ALA A 137 0.70 6.78 -15.63
N THR A 138 1.77 6.50 -14.87
CA THR A 138 2.51 5.24 -15.00
C THR A 138 1.69 4.05 -14.53
N MET A 139 0.95 4.18 -13.43
CA MET A 139 0.03 3.14 -12.94
C MET A 139 -1.03 2.79 -14.00
N PHE A 140 -1.68 3.79 -14.61
CA PHE A 140 -2.68 3.52 -15.65
C PHE A 140 -2.10 2.86 -16.90
N MET A 141 -0.89 3.22 -17.32
CA MET A 141 -0.20 2.56 -18.43
C MET A 141 0.07 1.07 -18.15
N ILE A 142 0.48 0.76 -16.92
CA ILE A 142 0.65 -0.64 -16.47
C ILE A 142 -0.68 -1.37 -16.48
N LEU A 143 -1.76 -0.74 -16.01
CA LEU A 143 -3.09 -1.36 -16.03
C LEU A 143 -3.56 -1.68 -17.45
N ILE A 144 -3.42 -0.73 -18.38
CA ILE A 144 -3.80 -0.93 -19.79
C ILE A 144 -3.08 -2.14 -20.39
N LEU A 145 -1.80 -2.32 -20.06
CA LEU A 145 -1.02 -3.48 -20.49
C LEU A 145 -1.57 -4.79 -19.91
N PHE A 146 -1.89 -4.83 -18.62
CA PHE A 146 -2.50 -6.02 -18.00
C PHE A 146 -3.86 -6.36 -18.61
N VAL A 147 -4.71 -5.36 -18.87
CA VAL A 147 -6.00 -5.53 -19.55
C VAL A 147 -5.81 -6.07 -20.97
N LYS A 148 -4.83 -5.54 -21.72
CA LYS A 148 -4.53 -6.01 -23.08
C LYS A 148 -4.08 -7.47 -23.11
N ILE A 149 -3.32 -7.92 -22.11
CA ILE A 149 -2.80 -9.29 -22.06
C ILE A 149 -3.87 -10.29 -21.58
N THR A 150 -4.65 -9.91 -20.57
CA THR A 150 -5.56 -10.84 -19.87
C THR A 150 -7.02 -10.70 -20.26
N GLY A 151 -7.42 -9.58 -20.85
CA GLY A 151 -8.82 -9.25 -21.16
C GLY A 151 -9.70 -8.93 -19.96
N ASN A 152 -9.14 -8.92 -18.74
CA ASN A 152 -9.89 -8.72 -17.50
C ASN A 152 -9.59 -7.35 -16.87
N LEU A 153 -10.52 -6.86 -16.05
CA LEU A 153 -10.37 -5.65 -15.24
C LEU A 153 -10.29 -5.98 -13.74
N SER A 154 -9.96 -7.22 -13.40
CA SER A 154 -9.87 -7.68 -12.01
C SER A 154 -8.44 -8.08 -11.61
N LEU A 155 -8.04 -7.72 -10.38
CA LEU A 155 -6.78 -8.10 -9.73
C LEU A 155 -6.65 -9.62 -9.63
N SER A 156 -7.76 -10.28 -9.31
CA SER A 156 -7.85 -11.74 -9.31
C SER A 156 -7.54 -12.34 -10.69
N GLY A 157 -8.03 -11.72 -11.77
CA GLY A 157 -7.79 -12.14 -13.14
C GLY A 157 -6.32 -11.99 -13.58
N TYR A 158 -5.55 -11.11 -12.94
CA TYR A 158 -4.14 -10.90 -13.26
C TYR A 158 -3.22 -11.87 -12.52
N PHE A 159 -3.49 -12.13 -11.25
CA PHE A 159 -2.51 -12.76 -10.35
C PHE A 159 -3.01 -14.04 -9.65
N ALA A 160 -4.29 -14.41 -9.78
CA ALA A 160 -4.78 -15.68 -9.23
C ALA A 160 -4.50 -16.86 -10.17
N GLY A 161 -4.16 -18.01 -9.59
CA GLY A 161 -3.99 -19.27 -10.31
C GLY A 161 -2.78 -19.34 -11.27
N PRO A 162 -2.79 -20.31 -12.21
CA PRO A 162 -1.67 -20.55 -13.13
C PRO A 162 -1.53 -19.48 -14.23
N GLN A 163 -2.44 -18.51 -14.28
CA GLN A 163 -2.43 -17.43 -15.27
C GLN A 163 -1.19 -16.53 -15.14
N SER A 164 -0.63 -16.43 -13.94
CA SER A 164 0.67 -15.77 -13.70
C SER A 164 1.80 -16.35 -14.56
N LEU A 165 1.88 -17.68 -14.70
CA LEU A 165 2.86 -18.37 -15.55
C LEU A 165 2.57 -18.17 -17.04
N TYR A 166 1.29 -18.05 -17.41
CA TYR A 166 0.90 -17.75 -18.79
C TYR A 166 1.32 -16.33 -19.19
N ILE A 167 1.06 -15.33 -18.34
CA ILE A 167 1.47 -13.93 -18.57
C ILE A 167 2.99 -13.84 -18.70
N TRP A 168 3.74 -14.56 -17.87
CA TRP A 168 5.20 -14.60 -17.95
C TRP A 168 5.70 -15.19 -19.27
N LYS A 169 5.08 -16.27 -19.76
CA LYS A 169 5.45 -16.90 -21.04
C LYS A 169 5.03 -16.05 -22.25
N ALA A 170 3.88 -15.39 -22.19
CA ALA A 170 3.34 -14.60 -23.29
C ALA A 170 3.99 -13.20 -23.40
N ALA A 171 4.32 -12.58 -22.28
CA ALA A 171 4.74 -11.17 -22.21
C ALA A 171 5.93 -10.94 -21.25
N GLY A 172 6.86 -11.90 -21.17
CA GLY A 172 8.02 -11.85 -20.28
C GLY A 172 8.86 -10.57 -20.38
N PRO A 173 9.27 -10.13 -21.59
CA PRO A 173 10.01 -8.88 -21.76
C PRO A 173 9.26 -7.64 -21.26
N GLN A 174 7.95 -7.57 -21.51
CA GLN A 174 7.09 -6.47 -21.07
C GLN A 174 6.95 -6.47 -19.55
N MET A 175 6.80 -7.63 -18.92
CA MET A 175 6.74 -7.77 -17.46
C MET A 175 8.02 -7.29 -16.78
N PHE A 176 9.18 -7.50 -17.40
CA PHE A 176 10.45 -6.95 -16.88
C PHE A 176 10.44 -5.42 -16.84
N PHE A 177 9.95 -4.76 -17.90
CA PHE A 177 9.81 -3.30 -17.91
C PHE A 177 8.78 -2.80 -16.90
N ILE A 178 7.69 -3.53 -16.66
CA ILE A 178 6.72 -3.19 -15.61
C ILE A 178 7.37 -3.22 -14.23
N ILE A 179 8.20 -4.24 -13.93
CA ILE A 179 8.90 -4.33 -12.64
C ILE A 179 9.81 -3.11 -12.44
N ILE A 180 10.52 -2.68 -13.48
CA ILE A 180 11.36 -1.47 -13.43
C ILE A 180 10.50 -0.23 -13.22
N ALA A 181 9.39 -0.09 -13.95
CA ALA A 181 8.49 1.05 -13.82
C ALA A 181 7.89 1.14 -12.41
N LEU A 182 7.44 0.01 -11.83
CA LEU A 182 6.95 -0.07 -10.44
C LEU A 182 8.05 0.12 -9.38
N PHE A 183 9.33 -0.05 -9.74
CA PHE A 183 10.42 0.24 -8.82
C PHE A 183 10.77 1.73 -8.79
N ILE A 184 10.58 2.43 -9.91
CA ILE A 184 10.84 3.87 -10.03
C ILE A 184 9.71 4.68 -9.38
N VAL A 185 8.47 4.20 -9.48
CA VAL A 185 7.24 4.81 -8.98
C VAL A 185 6.96 4.40 -7.54
#